data_AF-A0A224YR86-F1
#
_entry.id   AF-A0A224YR86-F1
#
_cell.length_a   1.000
_cell.length_b   1.000
_cell.length_c   1.000
_cell.angle_alpha   90.00
_cell.angle_beta   90.00
_cell.angle_gamma   90.00
#
_symmetry.space_group_name_H-M   'P 1'
#
loop_
_entity.id
_entity.type
_entity.pdbx_description
1 polymer ?
#
loop_
_entity_poly.entity_id
_entity_poly.type
_entity_poly.pdbx_seq_one_letter_code
_entity_poly.pdbx_strand_id
1 'polypeptide(L)'
;MACIRTSLAAEMSPDDLKFYTGLSPDVFKKLVLCVQKTSLRPLQLNVEDQLLVTLMRLRLGLLYRDLASRFQITPATVGNTFKNVLKSLKEIMKYVVVWLPRSRIQSSMPASFIENGHENTTCIFDCSEVALERP
;
A
#
# COMPACT_ATOMS: atom_id res chain seq x y z
N MET A 1 14.06 7.14 -26.56
CA MET A 1 14.39 5.73 -26.27
C MET A 1 14.23 5.52 -24.77
N ALA A 2 13.15 4.86 -24.35
CA ALA A 2 13.00 4.49 -22.94
C ALA A 2 13.93 3.29 -22.69
N CYS A 3 15.05 3.52 -22.00
CA CYS A 3 15.83 2.44 -21.43
C CYS A 3 14.90 1.73 -20.43
N ILE A 4 14.40 0.54 -20.80
CA ILE A 4 13.67 -0.32 -19.86
C ILE A 4 14.76 -0.85 -18.92
N ARG A 5 15.06 -0.06 -17.89
CA ARG A 5 15.88 -0.50 -16.77
C ARG A 5 15.21 -1.75 -16.20
N THR A 6 16.02 -2.76 -15.87
CA THR A 6 15.59 -3.90 -15.06
C THR A 6 14.92 -3.37 -13.79
N SER A 7 13.81 -3.99 -13.37
CA SER A 7 13.08 -3.52 -12.19
C SER A 7 13.98 -3.54 -10.96
N LEU A 8 13.99 -2.43 -10.20
CA LEU A 8 14.69 -2.38 -8.92
C LEU A 8 14.15 -3.46 -7.97
N ALA A 9 12.84 -3.72 -8.01
CA ALA A 9 12.22 -4.79 -7.23
C ALA A 9 12.77 -6.18 -7.56
N ALA A 10 13.13 -6.44 -8.82
CA ALA A 10 13.68 -7.72 -9.25
C ALA A 10 15.15 -7.92 -8.84
N GLU A 11 15.90 -6.83 -8.60
CA GLU A 11 17.30 -6.86 -8.19
C GLU A 11 17.46 -6.95 -6.66
N MET A 12 16.40 -6.71 -5.89
CA MET A 12 16.44 -6.70 -4.43
C MET A 12 16.50 -8.11 -3.83
N SER A 13 17.22 -8.23 -2.70
CA SER A 13 17.17 -9.45 -1.90
C SER A 13 15.75 -9.67 -1.33
N PRO A 14 15.36 -10.93 -1.02
CA PRO A 14 14.07 -11.21 -0.38
C PRO A 14 13.86 -10.45 0.94
N ASP A 15 14.94 -10.29 1.71
CA ASP A 15 14.92 -9.59 3.00
C ASP A 15 14.73 -8.08 2.82
N ASP A 16 15.42 -7.48 1.84
CA ASP A 16 15.21 -6.08 1.51
C ASP A 16 13.79 -5.84 1.01
N LEU A 17 13.29 -6.70 0.12
CA LEU A 17 11.93 -6.56 -0.40
C LEU A 17 10.91 -6.60 0.74
N LYS A 18 11.07 -7.52 1.69
CA LYS A 18 10.24 -7.61 2.89
C LYS A 18 10.42 -6.39 3.80
N PHE A 19 11.65 -5.90 3.97
CA PHE A 19 11.93 -4.70 4.77
C PHE A 19 11.23 -3.47 4.19
N TYR A 20 11.29 -3.26 2.88
CA TYR A 20 10.76 -2.08 2.21
C TYR A 20 9.25 -2.14 1.95
N THR A 21 8.68 -3.32 1.69
CA THR A 21 7.26 -3.47 1.34
C THR A 21 6.41 -4.04 2.45
N GLY A 22 7.01 -4.79 3.37
CA GLY A 22 6.31 -5.58 4.39
C GLY A 22 5.69 -6.87 3.90
N LEU A 23 5.92 -7.22 2.63
CA LEU A 23 5.35 -8.38 1.99
C LEU A 23 6.43 -9.42 1.75
N SER A 24 6.07 -10.70 1.77
CA SER A 24 6.95 -11.73 1.21
C SER A 24 7.05 -11.56 -0.32
N PRO A 25 8.13 -12.02 -0.95
CA PRO A 25 8.28 -11.92 -2.40
C PRO A 25 7.10 -12.51 -3.19
N ASP A 26 6.52 -13.62 -2.72
CA ASP A 26 5.38 -14.25 -3.38
C ASP A 26 4.11 -13.40 -3.30
N VAL A 27 3.85 -12.80 -2.14
CA VAL A 27 2.70 -11.89 -1.96
C VAL A 27 2.89 -10.63 -2.80
N PHE A 28 4.10 -10.08 -2.83
CA PHE A 28 4.43 -8.94 -3.66
C PHE A 28 4.17 -9.25 -5.14
N LYS A 29 4.67 -10.37 -5.67
CA LYS A 29 4.44 -10.80 -7.06
C LYS A 29 2.96 -10.97 -7.38
N LYS A 30 2.18 -11.61 -6.50
CA LYS A 30 0.73 -11.72 -6.67
C LYS A 30 0.05 -10.35 -6.71
N LEU A 31 0.47 -9.43 -5.86
CA LEU A 31 -0.06 -8.07 -5.83
C LEU A 31 0.29 -7.28 -7.10
N VAL A 32 1.50 -7.44 -7.65
CA VAL A 32 1.88 -6.88 -8.96
C VAL A 32 0.88 -7.31 -10.03
N LEU A 33 0.55 -8.61 -10.10
CA LEU A 33 -0.42 -9.13 -11.07
C LEU A 33 -1.82 -8.50 -10.90
N CYS A 34 -2.25 -8.25 -9.66
CA CYS A 34 -3.51 -7.55 -9.39
C CYS A 34 -3.46 -6.08 -9.84
N VAL A 35 -2.36 -5.37 -9.57
CA VAL A 35 -2.17 -3.96 -9.96
C VAL A 35 -2.07 -3.81 -11.47
N GLN A 36 -1.41 -4.74 -12.17
CA GLN A 36 -1.35 -4.76 -13.63
C GLN A 36 -2.75 -4.80 -14.26
N LYS A 37 -3.69 -5.52 -13.67
CA LYS A 37 -5.08 -5.61 -14.16
C LYS A 37 -5.89 -4.32 -13.93
N THR A 38 -5.47 -3.46 -13.02
CA THR A 38 -6.15 -2.20 -12.67
C THR A 38 -5.44 -0.96 -13.21
N SER A 39 -4.15 -1.06 -13.58
CA SER A 39 -3.36 0.09 -14.03
C SER A 39 -3.56 0.35 -15.52
N LEU A 40 -4.28 1.44 -15.82
CA LEU A 40 -4.66 1.82 -17.18
C LEU A 40 -3.68 2.78 -17.87
N ARG A 41 -2.63 3.25 -17.17
CA ARG A 41 -1.74 4.29 -17.70
C ARG A 41 -0.29 3.85 -17.84
N PRO A 42 0.32 4.00 -19.03
CA PRO A 42 1.75 3.86 -19.17
C PRO A 42 2.42 5.00 -18.38
N LEU A 43 3.30 4.62 -17.46
CA LEU A 43 4.13 5.53 -16.68
C LEU A 43 5.60 5.26 -17.02
N GLN A 44 6.49 6.16 -16.58
CA GLN A 44 7.94 6.02 -16.77
C GLN A 44 8.55 4.80 -16.06
N LEU A 45 7.83 4.18 -15.12
CA LEU A 45 8.24 2.99 -14.38
C LEU A 45 7.44 1.76 -14.83
N ASN A 46 8.05 0.58 -14.78
CA ASN A 46 7.33 -0.68 -14.88
C ASN A 46 6.39 -0.88 -13.66
N VAL A 47 5.42 -1.79 -13.75
CA VAL A 47 4.40 -1.95 -12.70
C VAL A 47 4.98 -2.43 -11.36
N GLU A 48 6.04 -3.23 -11.40
CA GLU A 48 6.75 -3.70 -10.19
C GLU A 48 7.35 -2.53 -9.42
N ASP A 49 8.07 -1.65 -10.10
CA ASP A 49 8.69 -0.46 -9.50
C ASP A 49 7.64 0.57 -9.06
N GLN A 50 6.55 0.72 -9.81
CA GLN A 50 5.44 1.58 -9.39
C GLN A 50 4.85 1.10 -8.04
N LEU A 51 4.64 -0.20 -7.91
CA LEU A 51 4.16 -0.80 -6.67
C LEU A 51 5.20 -0.66 -5.55
N LEU A 52 6.47 -0.96 -5.84
CA LEU A 52 7.57 -0.86 -4.88
C LEU A 52 7.69 0.55 -4.31
N VAL A 53 7.75 1.59 -5.15
CA VAL A 53 7.78 3.01 -4.72
C VAL A 53 6.62 3.32 -3.78
N THR A 54 5.43 2.83 -4.11
CA THR A 54 4.21 3.09 -3.36
C THR A 54 4.26 2.40 -1.99
N LEU A 55 4.65 1.13 -1.94
CA LEU A 55 4.74 0.37 -0.69
C LEU A 55 5.87 0.86 0.22
N MET A 56 7.03 1.23 -0.34
CA MET A 56 8.12 1.86 0.42
C MET A 56 7.64 3.12 1.15
N ARG A 57 6.85 3.95 0.47
CA ARG A 57 6.28 5.15 1.09
C ARG A 57 5.22 4.83 2.14
N LEU A 58 4.31 3.90 1.86
CA LEU A 58 3.24 3.53 2.81
C LEU A 58 3.81 2.91 4.08
N ARG A 59 4.87 2.09 3.96
CA ARG A 59 5.46 1.37 5.08
C ARG A 59 6.47 2.19 5.88
N LEU A 60 7.40 2.85 5.19
CA LEU A 60 8.54 3.54 5.83
C LEU A 60 8.41 5.07 5.85
N GLY A 61 7.37 5.63 5.22
CA GLY A 61 7.17 7.08 5.18
C GLY A 61 8.21 7.84 4.34
N LEU A 62 8.94 7.18 3.43
CA LEU A 62 10.03 7.79 2.67
C LEU A 62 9.60 9.04 1.90
N LEU A 63 10.48 10.06 1.89
CA LEU A 63 10.27 11.33 1.21
C LEU A 63 10.25 11.15 -0.31
N TYR A 64 9.46 11.98 -1.02
CA TYR A 64 9.43 11.93 -2.49
C TYR A 64 10.79 12.21 -3.13
N ARG A 65 11.63 13.04 -2.50
CA ARG A 65 13.00 13.31 -2.98
C ARG A 65 13.90 12.06 -2.90
N ASP A 66 13.79 11.30 -1.81
CA ASP A 66 14.56 10.06 -1.62
C ASP A 66 14.14 9.00 -2.64
N LEU A 67 12.83 8.77 -2.77
CA LEU A 67 12.27 7.86 -3.78
C LEU A 67 12.64 8.29 -5.21
N ALA A 68 12.60 9.59 -5.51
CA ALA A 68 13.01 10.12 -6.80
C ALA A 68 14.48 9.79 -7.11
N SER A 69 15.37 9.94 -6.14
CA SER A 69 16.79 9.61 -6.28
C SER A 69 17.01 8.11 -6.51
N ARG A 70 16.38 7.24 -5.72
CA ARG A 70 16.51 5.78 -5.83
C ARG A 70 16.05 5.24 -7.19
N PHE A 71 14.94 5.76 -7.69
CA PHE A 71 14.33 5.31 -8.95
C PHE A 71 14.75 6.14 -10.16
N GLN A 72 15.64 7.13 -9.98
CA GLN A 72 16.13 8.02 -11.04
C GLN A 72 15.00 8.72 -11.83
N ILE A 73 13.97 9.15 -11.11
CA ILE A 73 12.81 9.87 -11.64
C ILE A 73 12.63 11.21 -10.91
N THR A 74 11.69 12.04 -11.37
CA THR A 74 11.40 13.30 -10.67
C THR A 74 10.50 13.07 -9.45
N PRO A 75 10.57 13.92 -8.40
CA PRO A 75 9.62 13.88 -7.28
C PRO A 75 8.16 14.02 -7.72
N ALA A 76 7.91 14.76 -8.80
CA ALA A 76 6.58 14.87 -9.41
C ALA A 76 6.11 13.53 -9.99
N THR A 77 7.00 12.79 -10.67
CA THR A 77 6.73 11.44 -11.16
C THR A 77 6.41 10.50 -10.00
N VAL A 78 7.17 10.54 -8.90
CA VAL A 78 6.89 9.74 -7.68
C VAL A 78 5.48 10.04 -7.15
N GLY A 79 5.12 11.32 -6.99
CA GLY A 79 3.81 11.72 -6.49
C GLY A 79 2.66 11.25 -7.39
N ASN A 80 2.84 11.31 -8.71
CA ASN A 80 1.86 10.81 -9.67
C ASN A 80 1.73 9.29 -9.63
N THR A 81 2.86 8.57 -9.57
CA THR A 81 2.89 7.11 -9.41
C THR A 81 2.17 6.69 -8.12
N PHE A 82 2.50 7.31 -6.99
CA PHE A 82 1.88 7.03 -5.69
C PHE A 82 0.36 7.18 -5.75
N LYS A 83 -0.14 8.31 -6.28
CA LYS A 83 -1.58 8.55 -6.42
C LYS A 83 -2.27 7.52 -7.33
N ASN A 84 -1.61 7.11 -8.41
CA ASN A 84 -2.18 6.15 -9.36
C ASN A 84 -2.26 4.75 -8.77
N VAL A 85 -1.15 4.26 -8.19
CA VAL A 85 -1.11 2.92 -7.57
C VAL A 85 -2.02 2.87 -6.35
N LEU A 86 -2.14 3.94 -5.56
CA LEU A 86 -3.08 3.99 -4.44
C LEU A 86 -4.54 3.81 -4.87
N LYS A 87 -4.92 4.32 -6.05
CA LYS A 87 -6.26 4.06 -6.63
C LYS A 87 -6.44 2.59 -7.00
N SER A 88 -5.44 1.97 -7.63
CA SER A 88 -5.48 0.53 -7.94
C SER A 88 -5.55 -0.32 -6.67
N LEU A 89 -4.73 -0.01 -5.66
CA LEU A 89 -4.76 -0.69 -4.37
C LEU A 89 -6.12 -0.53 -3.69
N LYS A 90 -6.74 0.65 -3.73
CA LYS A 90 -8.10 0.85 -3.19
C LYS A 90 -9.11 -0.12 -3.82
N GLU A 91 -9.07 -0.32 -5.13
CA GLU A 91 -9.98 -1.25 -5.82
C GLU A 91 -9.68 -2.71 -5.46
N ILE A 92 -8.40 -3.08 -5.36
CA ILE A 92 -7.99 -4.42 -4.94
C ILE A 92 -8.41 -4.70 -3.49
N MET A 93 -8.25 -3.74 -2.58
CA MET A 93 -8.56 -3.89 -1.16
C MET A 93 -10.05 -4.10 -0.88
N LYS A 94 -10.96 -3.75 -1.80
CA LYS A 94 -12.40 -4.07 -1.67
C LYS A 94 -12.66 -5.58 -1.58
N TYR A 95 -11.77 -6.39 -2.15
CA TYR A 95 -11.87 -7.86 -2.12
C TYR A 95 -11.15 -8.47 -0.92
N VAL A 96 -10.30 -7.70 -0.23
CA VAL A 96 -9.51 -8.15 0.92
C VAL A 96 -10.18 -7.74 2.23
N VAL A 97 -10.70 -6.52 2.29
CA VAL A 97 -11.38 -5.98 3.47
C VAL A 97 -12.88 -5.99 3.24
N VAL A 98 -13.58 -6.88 3.94
CA VAL A 98 -15.04 -6.97 3.88
C VAL A 98 -15.64 -5.87 4.77
N TRP A 99 -16.19 -4.84 4.14
CA TRP A 99 -16.95 -3.80 4.82
C TRP A 99 -18.43 -4.19 4.85
N LEU A 100 -18.92 -4.62 6.02
CA LEU A 100 -20.33 -4.94 6.20
C LEU A 100 -21.19 -3.67 6.17
N PRO A 101 -22.45 -3.73 5.66
CA PRO A 101 -23.38 -2.62 5.77
C PRO A 101 -23.58 -2.19 7.23
N ARG A 102 -23.71 -0.89 7.47
CA ARG A 102 -23.87 -0.34 8.83
C ARG A 102 -25.03 -0.98 9.59
N SER A 103 -26.15 -1.21 8.92
CA SER A 103 -27.32 -1.87 9.52
C SER A 103 -27.00 -3.29 10.02
N ARG A 104 -26.17 -4.05 9.30
CA ARG A 104 -25.72 -5.39 9.71
C ARG A 104 -24.83 -5.32 10.94
N ILE A 105 -23.88 -4.38 10.97
CA ILE A 105 -22.99 -4.19 12.12
C ILE A 105 -23.81 -3.79 13.36
N GLN A 106 -24.74 -2.84 13.21
CA GLN A 106 -25.61 -2.39 14.29
C GLN A 106 -26.53 -3.51 14.81
N SER A 107 -27.03 -4.39 13.92
CA SER A 107 -27.86 -5.53 14.34
C SER A 107 -27.11 -6.56 15.20
N SER A 108 -25.78 -6.59 15.12
CA SER A 108 -24.91 -7.45 15.94
C SER A 108 -24.05 -6.65 16.93
N MET A 109 -24.41 -5.41 17.25
CA MET A 109 -23.63 -4.55 18.15
C MET A 109 -23.67 -5.11 19.59
N PRO A 110 -22.51 -5.34 20.24
CA PRO A 110 -22.48 -5.75 21.64
C PRO A 110 -23.12 -4.69 22.55
N ALA A 111 -23.85 -5.12 23.58
CA ALA A 111 -24.46 -4.21 24.56
C ALA A 111 -23.43 -3.29 25.23
N SER A 112 -22.24 -3.83 25.53
CA SER A 112 -21.13 -3.06 26.09
C SER A 112 -20.67 -1.90 25.21
N PHE A 113 -20.77 -2.00 23.88
CA PHE A 113 -20.46 -0.87 23.00
C PHE A 113 -21.55 0.20 23.11
N ILE A 114 -22.81 -0.20 23.18
CA ILE A 114 -23.94 0.73 23.29
C ILE A 114 -23.92 1.45 24.64
N GLU A 115 -23.76 0.71 25.72
CA GLU A 115 -23.72 1.24 27.10
C GLU A 115 -22.58 2.24 27.32
N ASN A 116 -21.48 2.09 26.56
CA ASN A 116 -20.33 2.99 26.61
C ASN A 116 -20.33 4.08 25.52
N GLY A 117 -21.43 4.27 24.78
CA GLY A 117 -21.55 5.35 23.78
C GLY A 117 -20.79 5.10 22.47
N HIS A 118 -20.52 3.83 22.15
CA HIS A 118 -19.83 3.37 20.94
C HIS A 118 -20.76 2.66 19.93
N GLU A 119 -22.08 2.90 19.99
CA GLU A 119 -23.11 2.29 19.16
C GLU A 119 -22.99 2.58 17.65
N ASN A 120 -22.16 3.54 17.28
CA ASN A 120 -21.89 3.92 15.90
C ASN A 120 -20.58 3.33 15.34
N THR A 121 -19.93 2.43 16.07
CA THR A 121 -18.68 1.78 15.64
C THR A 121 -18.91 0.89 14.43
N THR A 122 -18.11 1.06 13.38
CA THR A 122 -18.20 0.26 12.14
C THR A 122 -16.97 -0.61 11.90
N CYS A 123 -15.86 -0.30 12.56
CA CYS A 123 -14.62 -1.06 12.50
C CYS A 123 -13.79 -0.75 13.74
N ILE A 124 -12.97 -1.72 14.14
CA ILE A 124 -11.96 -1.56 15.18
C ILE A 124 -10.63 -1.73 14.47
N PHE A 125 -9.83 -0.68 14.45
CA PHE A 125 -8.46 -0.73 13.95
C PHE A 125 -7.54 -1.01 15.13
N ASP A 126 -7.13 -2.26 15.29
CA ASP A 126 -6.05 -2.62 16.20
C ASP A 126 -4.71 -2.28 15.53
N CYS A 127 -4.35 -1.00 15.61
CA CYS A 127 -3.03 -0.51 15.22
C CYS A 127 -2.20 -0.34 16.49
N SER A 128 -1.73 -1.46 17.03
CA SER A 128 -0.86 -1.51 18.20
C SER A 128 0.43 -0.71 17.93
N GLU A 129 0.59 0.36 18.69
CA GLU A 129 1.83 1.08 19.03
C GLU A 129 2.88 1.28 17.92
N VAL A 130 3.05 2.52 17.48
CA VAL A 130 4.27 2.94 16.77
C VAL A 130 5.42 2.87 17.78
N ALA A 131 6.31 1.89 17.63
CA ALA A 131 7.57 1.85 18.36
C ALA A 131 8.39 3.09 17.98
N LEU A 132 8.32 4.13 18.80
CA LEU A 132 9.21 5.28 18.70
C LEU A 132 10.60 4.83 19.14
N GLU A 133 11.62 5.18 18.35
CA GLU A 133 13.01 5.03 18.75
C GLU A 133 13.21 5.79 20.07
N ARG A 134 13.52 5.06 21.14
CA ARG A 134 13.83 5.67 22.43
C ARG A 134 15.28 6.13 22.37
N PRO A 135 15.58 7.39 22.76
CA PRO A 135 16.94 7.92 22.75
C PRO A 135 17.90 7.13 23.64
#